data_AF-A0A8S2V427-F1
#
_entry.id   AF-A0A8S2V427-F1
#
_cell.length_a   1.000
_cell.length_b   1.000
_cell.length_c   1.000
_cell.angle_alpha   90.00
_cell.angle_beta   90.00
_cell.angle_gamma   90.00
#
_symmetry.space_group_name_H-M   'P 1'
#
loop_
_entity.id
_entity.type
_entity.pdbx_description
1 polymer ?
#
loop_
_entity_poly.entity_id
_entity_poly.type
_entity_poly.pdbx_seq_one_letter_code
_entity_poly.pdbx_strand_id
1 'polypeptide(L)' 'LKANKTTLTEGEQLVLECELDTVPSSVELLINGEVVPANRVTAEIKDKKIKFTLDNIKLDESGNFTVKVNDEVE' A
#
# COMPACT_ATOMS: atom_id res chain seq x y z
N LEU A 1 7.82 -0.37 -5.47
CA LEU A 1 6.36 -0.18 -5.44
C LEU A 1 5.87 0.27 -6.80
N LYS A 2 4.88 -0.41 -7.38
CA LYS A 2 4.27 -0.04 -8.65
C LYS A 2 2.78 0.23 -8.41
N ALA A 3 2.35 1.45 -8.67
CA ALA A 3 0.94 1.78 -8.65
C ALA A 3 0.28 1.33 -9.96
N ASN A 4 -0.94 0.79 -9.87
CA ASN A 4 -1.78 0.57 -11.04
C ASN A 4 -2.06 1.88 -11.78
N LYS A 5 -2.21 2.99 -11.03
CA LYS A 5 -2.60 4.30 -11.55
C LYS A 5 -1.88 5.40 -10.76
N THR A 6 -1.28 6.35 -11.48
CA THR A 6 -0.55 7.50 -10.90
C THR A 6 -1.42 8.75 -10.74
N THR A 7 -2.59 8.77 -11.38
CA THR A 7 -3.58 9.85 -11.31
C THR A 7 -4.94 9.27 -10.95
N LEU A 8 -5.33 9.40 -9.68
CA LEU A 8 -6.63 8.97 -9.16
C LEU A 8 -7.46 10.19 -8.79
N THR A 9 -8.77 10.04 -8.85
CA THR A 9 -9.73 11.06 -8.40
C THR A 9 -10.23 10.69 -7.01
N GLU A 10 -10.69 11.66 -6.23
CA GLU A 10 -11.29 11.36 -4.93
C GLU A 10 -12.45 10.37 -5.07
N GLY A 11 -12.47 9.34 -4.22
CA GLY A 11 -13.45 8.26 -4.25
C GLY A 11 -13.05 7.07 -5.12
N GLU A 12 -11.98 7.15 -5.92
CA GLU A 12 -11.50 6.02 -6.72
C GLU A 12 -10.82 4.94 -5.86
N GLN A 13 -10.75 3.73 -6.43
CA GLN A 13 -9.96 2.63 -5.89
C GLN A 13 -8.51 2.73 -6.39
N LEU A 14 -7.55 2.70 -5.47
CA LEU A 14 -6.13 2.58 -5.77
C LEU A 14 -5.64 1.17 -5.46
N VAL A 15 -4.97 0.57 -6.44
CA VAL A 15 -4.27 -0.70 -6.25
C VAL A 15 -2.77 -0.46 -6.37
N LEU A 16 -2.02 -0.79 -5.33
CA LEU A 16 -0.57 -0.76 -5.30
C LEU A 16 -0.04 -2.19 -5.27
N GLU A 17 0.90 -2.50 -6.13
CA GLU A 17 1.56 -3.81 -6.16
C GLU A 17 3.05 -3.61 -5.89
N CYS A 18 3.57 -4.34 -4.92
CA CYS A 18 4.98 -4.37 -4.58
C CYS A 18 5.48 -5.80 -4.75
N GLU A 19 6.54 -5.98 -5.53
CA GLU A 19 7.26 -7.24 -5.59
C GLU A 19 8.57 -7.06 -4.82
N LEU A 20 8.83 -7.95 -3.87
CA LEU A 20 10.00 -7.95 -3.02
C LEU A 20 10.84 -9.19 -3.32
N ASP A 21 12.14 -9.12 -3.03
CA ASP A 21 13.02 -10.30 -3.15
C ASP A 21 12.75 -11.35 -2.04
N THR A 22 12.24 -10.90 -0.89
CA THR A 22 11.95 -11.72 0.31
C THR A 22 10.46 -11.63 0.68
N VAL A 23 9.94 -12.69 1.30
CA VAL A 23 8.56 -12.72 1.83
C VAL A 23 8.49 -11.83 3.07
N PRO A 24 7.73 -10.73 3.03
CA PRO A 24 7.64 -9.82 4.16
C PRO A 24 6.81 -10.42 5.29
N SER A 25 7.26 -10.29 6.54
CA SER A 25 6.49 -10.72 7.72
C SER A 25 5.32 -9.77 8.01
N SER A 26 5.51 -8.47 7.79
CA SER A 26 4.45 -7.48 8.00
C SER A 26 4.59 -6.30 7.05
N VAL A 27 3.46 -5.70 6.68
CA VAL A 27 3.43 -4.59 5.74
C VAL A 27 2.47 -3.51 6.22
N GLU A 28 2.89 -2.26 6.10
CA GLU A 28 2.12 -1.09 6.48
C GLU A 28 2.16 -0.09 5.33
N LEU A 29 1.02 0.53 5.03
CA LEU A 29 0.96 1.61 4.06
C LEU A 29 0.91 2.93 4.80
N LEU A 30 1.75 3.88 4.40
CA LEU A 30 1.73 5.24 4.86
C LEU A 30 1.36 6.15 3.70
N ILE A 31 0.44 7.08 3.94
CA ILE A 31 0.05 8.11 2.99
C ILE A 31 0.39 9.45 3.62
N ASN A 32 1.16 10.29 2.92
CA ASN A 32 1.59 11.60 3.43
C ASN A 32 2.32 11.53 4.79
N GLY A 33 2.96 10.39 5.08
CA GLY A 33 3.65 10.16 6.36
C GLY A 33 2.77 9.62 7.48
N GLU A 34 1.47 9.42 7.23
CA GLU A 34 0.50 8.88 8.20
C GLU A 34 0.19 7.41 7.89
N VAL A 35 0.15 6.56 8.92
CA VAL A 35 -0.17 5.14 8.76
C VAL A 35 -1.65 4.99 8.40
N VAL A 36 -1.91 4.35 7.27
CA VAL A 36 -3.27 4.05 6.83
C VAL A 36 -3.81 2.89 7.65
N PRO A 37 -4.96 3.05 8.29
CA PRO A 37 -5.57 1.96 9.03
C PRO A 37 -5.96 0.82 8.08
N ALA A 38 -5.62 -0.42 8.46
CA ALA A 38 -5.96 -1.64 7.71
C ALA A 38 -7.48 -1.85 7.49
N ASN A 39 -8.32 -1.07 8.19
CA ASN A 39 -9.76 -1.06 7.92
C ASN A 39 -10.12 -0.37 6.59
N ARG A 40 -9.26 0.53 6.10
CA ARG A 40 -9.41 1.23 4.81
C ARG A 40 -8.53 0.66 3.70
N VAL A 41 -7.38 0.10 4.07
CA VAL A 41 -6.46 -0.54 3.13
C VAL A 41 -6.45 -2.05 3.34
N THR A 42 -6.72 -2.79 2.28
CA THR A 42 -6.57 -4.25 2.27
C THR A 42 -5.17 -4.58 1.77
N ALA A 43 -4.36 -5.26 2.58
CA ALA A 43 -3.06 -5.76 2.18
C ALA A 43 -3.11 -7.27 2.00
N GLU A 44 -2.80 -7.74 0.79
CA GLU A 44 -2.68 -9.16 0.44
C GLU A 44 -1.21 -9.48 0.16
N ILE A 45 -0.63 -10.40 0.93
CA ILE A 45 0.74 -10.89 0.70
C ILE A 45 0.63 -12.28 0.06
N LYS A 46 1.24 -12.45 -1.11
CA LYS A 46 1.36 -13.72 -1.83
C LYS A 46 2.82 -13.96 -2.16
N ASP A 47 3.46 -14.85 -1.41
CA ASP A 47 4.89 -15.14 -1.49
C ASP A 47 5.72 -13.84 -1.42
N LYS A 48 6.10 -13.31 -2.58
CA LYS A 48 6.96 -12.15 -2.74
C LYS A 48 6.22 -10.91 -3.25
N LYS A 49 4.92 -11.03 -3.49
CA LYS A 49 4.05 -9.95 -3.98
C LYS A 49 3.13 -9.47 -2.89
N ILE A 50 3.17 -8.18 -2.63
CA ILE A 50 2.21 -7.48 -1.79
C ILE A 50 1.28 -6.70 -2.71
N LYS A 51 -0.01 -6.86 -2.52
CA LYS A 51 -1.04 -6.03 -3.15
C LYS A 51 -1.75 -5.24 -2.07
N PHE A 52 -1.74 -3.93 -2.18
CA PHE A 52 -2.59 -3.05 -1.39
C PHE A 52 -3.76 -2.59 -2.24
N THR A 53 -4.96 -2.67 -1.69
CA THR A 53 -6.17 -2.14 -2.29
C THR A 53 -6.77 -1.14 -1.33
N LEU A 54 -6.82 0.11 -1.76
CA LEU A 54 -7.51 1.19 -1.07
C LEU A 54 -8.74 1.54 -1.86
N ASP A 55 -9.88 1.51 -1.19
CA ASP A 55 -11.12 2.01 -1.74
C ASP A 55 -11.39 3.42 -1.20
N ASN A 56 -11.96 4.27 -2.04
CA ASN A 56 -12.34 5.62 -1.67
C ASN A 56 -11.13 6.51 -1.26
N ILE A 57 -10.09 6.54 -2.10
CA ILE A 57 -8.94 7.44 -1.92
C ILE A 57 -9.43 8.87 -1.73
N LYS A 58 -8.91 9.58 -0.74
CA LYS A 58 -9.25 10.99 -0.50
C LYS A 58 -8.33 11.94 -1.27
N LEU A 59 -8.81 13.14 -1.59
CA LEU A 59 -7.92 14.20 -2.11
C LEU A 59 -6.83 14.57 -1.11
N ASP A 60 -7.10 14.48 0.18
CA ASP A 60 -6.11 14.66 1.26
C ASP A 60 -5.01 13.57 1.24
N GLU A 61 -5.33 12.41 0.66
CA GLU A 61 -4.41 11.30 0.43
C GLU A 61 -3.66 11.41 -0.90
N SER A 62 -3.90 12.47 -1.68
CA SER A 62 -3.13 12.76 -2.89
C SER A 62 -1.73 13.23 -2.50
N GLY A 63 -0.78 12.28 -2.52
CA GLY A 63 0.59 12.56 -2.11
C GLY A 63 1.51 11.34 -2.17
N ASN A 64 2.49 11.30 -1.28
CA ASN A 64 3.50 10.26 -1.28
C ASN A 64 2.99 8.99 -0.58
N PHE A 65 2.79 7.93 -1.35
CA PHE A 65 2.52 6.58 -0.85
C PHE A 65 3.84 5.91 -0.49
N THR A 66 4.00 5.58 0.79
CA THR A 66 5.18 4.88 1.31
C THR A 66 4.74 3.54 1.85
N VAL A 67 5.18 2.45 1.23
CA VAL A 67 4.98 1.12 1.80
C VAL A 67 6.14 0.81 2.72
N LYS A 68 5.84 0.56 3.98
CA LYS A 68 6.78 0.09 4.98
C LYS A 68 6.64 -1.42 5.10
N VAL A 69 7.75 -2.10 4.93
CA VAL A 69 7.83 -3.55 4.97
C VAL A 69 8.70 -3.90 6.17
N ASN A 70 8.17 -4.68 7.11
CA ASN A 70 8.96 -5.25 8.19
C ASN A 70 9.33 -6.68 7.79
N ASP A 71 10.60 -6.84 7.44
CA ASP A 71 11.26 -8.13 7.28
C ASP A 71 11.88 -8.44 8.64
N GLU A 72 11.17 -9.19 9.49
CA GLU A 72 11.78 -9.70 10.73
C GLU A 72 12.71 -10.83 10.31
N VAL A 73 13.97 -10.47 10.07
CA VAL A 73 15.05 -11.44 9.91
C VAL A 73 15.37 -12.01 11.29
N GLU A 74 14.81 -13.18 11.62
CA GLU A 74 15.32 -14.00 12.73
C GLU A 74 16.73 -14.55 12.40
#